data_AF-A0AAD4GI15-F1
#
_entry.id   AF-A0AAD4GI15-F1
#
_cell.length_a   1.000
_cell.length_b   1.000
_cell.length_c   1.000
_cell.angle_alpha   90.00
_cell.angle_beta   90.00
_cell.angle_gamma   90.00
#
_symmetry.space_group_name_H-M   'P 1'
#
loop_
_entity.id
_entity.type
_entity.pdbx_description
1 polymer ?
#
loop_
_entity_poly.entity_id
_entity_poly.type
_entity_poly.pdbx_seq_one_letter_code
_entity_poly.pdbx_strand_id
1 'polypeptide(L)'
;MSKAVLFTHSHSVWASVPELAIRELGYGPNDIESMVINLAQGENFAPTFLDINPQGTLPTMVVDGRPYTSTAEVTSYLVKHAPKATQPRTAFTEKIHEDTLDPNFAMLLARSDTELEHKAAAFTLHFTRNRQDALEQYAPQSNAAQHKPFYDSKLANNGALLSIYQGTATDRDKQAFFQRSTVHWHNLSKFVSEELPALLPDTAFFGGDEPGEDDFHLAAWLARIAFVAGGGSEQDGVRALEKGLGIKLHPKVSAYWGAWNARKSWKEVYAQGLH
;
A
#
# COMPACT_ATOMS: atom_id res chain seq x y z
N MET A 1 -13.26 -18.09 -21.92
CA MET A 1 -12.10 -17.29 -21.46
C MET A 1 -11.78 -17.72 -20.04
N SER A 2 -10.51 -17.79 -19.66
CA SER A 2 -10.17 -18.09 -18.27
C SER A 2 -10.56 -16.88 -17.40
N LYS A 3 -10.98 -17.13 -16.16
CA LYS A 3 -11.38 -16.06 -15.24
C LYS A 3 -10.13 -15.29 -14.78
N ALA A 4 -10.23 -13.97 -14.67
CA ALA A 4 -9.12 -13.15 -14.16
C ALA A 4 -8.87 -13.48 -12.69
N VAL A 5 -7.61 -13.74 -12.32
CA VAL A 5 -7.20 -14.09 -10.96
C VAL A 5 -6.41 -12.94 -10.36
N LEU A 6 -6.95 -12.28 -9.33
CA LEU A 6 -6.32 -11.23 -8.54
C LEU A 6 -5.66 -11.81 -7.29
N PHE A 7 -4.34 -11.74 -7.22
CA PHE A 7 -3.58 -11.99 -6.00
C PHE A 7 -3.63 -10.75 -5.11
N THR A 8 -4.15 -10.91 -3.89
CA THR A 8 -4.49 -9.82 -2.96
C THR A 8 -4.11 -10.17 -1.52
N HIS A 9 -4.15 -9.17 -0.65
CA HIS A 9 -4.00 -9.33 0.80
C HIS A 9 -4.70 -8.18 1.50
N SER A 10 -5.56 -8.47 2.47
CA SER A 10 -6.42 -7.46 3.11
C SER A 10 -5.66 -6.37 3.85
N HIS A 11 -4.39 -6.56 4.24
CA HIS A 11 -3.57 -5.53 4.86
C HIS A 11 -2.59 -4.84 3.90
N SER A 12 -2.71 -5.05 2.59
CA SER A 12 -1.88 -4.38 1.59
C SER A 12 -2.56 -3.11 1.11
N VAL A 13 -1.96 -1.95 1.40
CA VAL A 13 -2.41 -0.64 0.89
C VAL A 13 -2.64 -0.68 -0.62
N TRP A 14 -1.71 -1.26 -1.36
CA TRP A 14 -1.80 -1.28 -2.81
C TRP A 14 -2.77 -2.33 -3.34
N ALA A 15 -3.01 -3.42 -2.61
CA ALA A 15 -4.06 -4.37 -3.01
C ALA A 15 -5.46 -3.82 -2.77
N SER A 16 -5.61 -2.84 -1.87
CA SER A 16 -6.90 -2.15 -1.65
C SER A 16 -7.34 -1.30 -2.85
N VAL A 17 -6.41 -0.88 -3.71
CA VAL A 17 -6.73 -0.12 -4.94
C VAL A 17 -7.64 -0.91 -5.88
N PRO A 18 -7.25 -2.10 -6.39
CA PRO A 18 -8.15 -2.89 -7.23
C PRO A 18 -9.38 -3.41 -6.47
N GLU A 19 -9.30 -3.62 -5.16
CA GLU A 19 -10.47 -4.01 -4.36
C GLU A 19 -11.55 -2.90 -4.30
N LEU A 20 -11.13 -1.63 -4.20
CA LEU A 20 -12.01 -0.47 -4.35
C LEU A 20 -12.56 -0.40 -5.79
N ALA A 21 -11.68 -0.53 -6.78
CA ALA A 21 -12.05 -0.48 -8.19
C ALA A 21 -13.11 -1.54 -8.54
N ILE A 22 -12.92 -2.81 -8.13
CA ILE A 22 -13.85 -3.91 -8.40
C ILE A 22 -15.27 -3.55 -7.91
N ARG A 23 -15.40 -3.00 -6.71
CA ARG A 23 -16.69 -2.64 -6.09
C ARG A 23 -17.33 -1.41 -6.72
N GLU A 24 -16.53 -0.47 -7.20
CA GLU A 24 -17.02 0.79 -7.80
C GLU A 24 -17.37 0.65 -9.27
N LEU A 25 -16.67 -0.25 -9.98
CA LEU A 25 -16.77 -0.41 -11.43
C LEU A 25 -17.85 -1.43 -11.86
N GLY A 26 -18.63 -1.94 -10.91
CA GLY A 26 -19.79 -2.78 -11.18
C GLY A 26 -19.45 -4.23 -11.54
N TYR A 27 -18.25 -4.70 -11.20
CA TYR A 27 -17.91 -6.11 -11.32
C TYR A 27 -18.81 -6.97 -10.42
N GLY A 28 -19.31 -8.07 -10.98
CA GLY A 28 -20.04 -9.10 -10.26
C GLY A 28 -19.13 -10.01 -9.42
N PRO A 29 -19.70 -10.78 -8.49
CA PRO A 29 -18.94 -11.66 -7.58
C PRO A 29 -18.17 -12.77 -8.30
N ASN A 30 -18.50 -13.05 -9.56
CA ASN A 30 -17.90 -14.10 -10.37
C ASN A 30 -17.01 -13.58 -11.49
N ASP A 31 -16.77 -12.27 -11.59
CA ASP A 31 -15.99 -11.70 -12.69
C ASP A 31 -14.49 -11.79 -12.43
N ILE A 32 -14.07 -11.55 -11.18
CA ILE A 32 -12.68 -11.64 -10.72
C ILE A 32 -12.59 -12.71 -9.62
N GLU A 33 -11.58 -13.58 -9.71
CA GLU A 33 -11.25 -14.57 -8.68
C GLU A 33 -10.16 -13.99 -7.80
N SER A 34 -10.33 -14.02 -6.48
CA SER A 34 -9.31 -13.53 -5.56
C SER A 34 -8.52 -14.68 -4.94
N MET A 35 -7.19 -14.61 -5.04
CA MET A 35 -6.26 -15.49 -4.33
C MET A 35 -5.50 -14.69 -3.27
N VAL A 36 -5.53 -15.15 -2.03
CA VAL A 36 -4.84 -14.44 -0.94
C VAL A 36 -3.37 -14.88 -0.88
N ILE A 37 -2.46 -13.91 -0.80
CA ILE A 37 -1.03 -14.12 -0.54
C ILE A 37 -0.68 -13.40 0.76
N ASN A 38 -0.30 -14.12 1.80
CA ASN A 38 -0.05 -13.56 3.12
C ASN A 38 1.28 -12.80 3.18
N LEU A 39 1.20 -11.47 3.09
CA LEU A 39 2.36 -10.59 3.18
C LEU A 39 3.04 -10.63 4.55
N ALA A 40 2.29 -10.85 5.63
CA ALA A 40 2.86 -10.94 6.97
C ALA A 40 3.72 -12.19 7.17
N GLN A 41 3.49 -13.24 6.37
CA GLN A 41 4.28 -14.48 6.37
C GLN A 41 5.28 -14.54 5.21
N GLY A 42 5.42 -13.46 4.42
CA GLY A 42 6.34 -13.42 3.29
C GLY A 42 5.99 -14.39 2.16
N GLU A 43 4.73 -14.81 2.02
CA GLU A 43 4.31 -15.75 0.96
C GLU A 43 4.55 -15.21 -0.45
N ASN A 44 4.55 -13.88 -0.60
CA ASN A 44 4.91 -13.19 -1.84
C ASN A 44 6.39 -13.38 -2.25
N PHE A 45 7.20 -14.04 -1.41
CA PHE A 45 8.58 -14.39 -1.70
C PHE A 45 8.76 -15.85 -2.12
N ALA A 46 7.69 -16.64 -2.15
CA ALA A 46 7.76 -18.00 -2.65
C ALA A 46 8.21 -18.01 -4.12
N PRO A 47 9.14 -18.90 -4.54
CA PRO A 47 9.63 -18.92 -5.93
C PRO A 47 8.49 -19.04 -6.96
N THR A 48 7.45 -19.81 -6.63
CA THR A 48 6.26 -19.99 -7.47
C THR A 48 5.45 -18.71 -7.67
N PHE A 49 5.45 -17.79 -6.69
CA PHE A 49 4.84 -16.48 -6.87
C PHE A 49 5.76 -15.53 -7.63
N LEU A 50 7.08 -15.61 -7.41
CA LEU A 50 8.06 -14.83 -8.15
C LEU A 50 8.10 -15.17 -9.64
N ASP A 51 7.73 -16.40 -10.02
CA ASP A 51 7.51 -16.79 -11.42
C ASP A 51 6.35 -16.00 -12.08
N ILE A 52 5.38 -15.53 -11.29
CA ILE A 52 4.26 -14.71 -11.76
C ILE A 52 4.61 -13.22 -11.70
N ASN A 53 5.15 -12.76 -10.57
CA ASN A 53 5.60 -11.39 -10.36
C ASN A 53 7.02 -11.38 -9.77
N PRO A 54 8.06 -11.13 -10.60
CA PRO A 54 9.45 -11.11 -10.15
C PRO A 54 9.77 -10.03 -9.12
N GLN A 55 8.91 -9.03 -8.94
CA GLN A 55 9.05 -8.02 -7.88
C GLN A 55 8.53 -8.50 -6.52
N GLY A 56 7.78 -9.61 -6.49
CA GLY A 56 7.18 -10.16 -5.28
C GLY A 56 6.25 -9.17 -4.59
N THR A 57 5.42 -8.45 -5.35
CA THR A 57 4.53 -7.40 -4.84
C THR A 57 3.06 -7.74 -5.08
N LEU A 58 2.20 -7.14 -4.26
CA LEU A 58 0.74 -7.17 -4.45
C LEU A 58 0.24 -5.74 -4.71
N PRO A 59 -0.85 -5.59 -5.50
CA PRO A 59 -1.60 -6.64 -6.15
C PRO A 59 -0.84 -7.22 -7.36
N THR A 60 -1.20 -8.43 -7.75
CA THR A 60 -0.81 -9.03 -9.04
C THR A 60 -2.05 -9.65 -9.64
N MET A 61 -2.22 -9.57 -10.95
CA MET A 61 -3.37 -10.19 -11.62
C MET A 61 -2.92 -11.03 -12.80
N VAL A 62 -3.57 -12.17 -13.02
CA VAL A 62 -3.34 -13.01 -14.20
C VAL A 62 -4.64 -13.09 -14.99
N VAL A 63 -4.56 -12.78 -16.28
CA VAL A 63 -5.69 -12.85 -17.21
C VAL A 63 -5.25 -13.65 -18.42
N ASP A 64 -5.89 -14.79 -18.69
CA ASP A 64 -5.55 -15.66 -19.84
C ASP A 64 -4.05 -16.00 -19.90
N GLY A 65 -3.46 -16.29 -18.74
CA GLY A 65 -2.04 -16.62 -18.59
C GLY A 65 -1.07 -15.43 -18.65
N ARG A 66 -1.57 -14.20 -18.86
CA ARG A 66 -0.76 -12.99 -18.87
C ARG A 66 -0.74 -12.33 -17.48
N PRO A 67 0.43 -12.12 -16.86
CA PRO A 67 0.55 -11.39 -15.60
C PRO A 67 0.50 -9.87 -15.80
N TYR A 68 -0.11 -9.19 -14.84
CA TYR A 68 -0.11 -7.75 -14.60
C TYR A 68 0.49 -7.55 -13.21
N THR A 69 1.65 -6.92 -13.12
CA THR A 69 2.56 -7.06 -11.97
C THR A 69 2.71 -5.78 -11.14
N SER A 70 1.98 -4.74 -11.49
CA SER A 70 1.92 -3.49 -10.72
C SER A 70 0.48 -3.08 -10.43
N THR A 71 0.29 -2.34 -9.34
CA THR A 71 -1.01 -1.76 -8.96
C THR A 71 -1.64 -0.97 -10.09
N ALA A 72 -0.84 -0.18 -10.81
CA ALA A 72 -1.32 0.66 -11.90
C ALA A 72 -1.74 -0.19 -13.11
N GLU A 73 -0.98 -1.23 -13.49
CA GLU A 73 -1.37 -2.15 -14.56
C GLU A 73 -2.65 -2.94 -14.25
N VAL A 74 -2.75 -3.46 -13.03
CA VAL A 74 -3.93 -4.20 -12.56
C VAL A 74 -5.16 -3.30 -12.58
N THR A 75 -5.08 -2.11 -12.00
CA THR A 75 -6.22 -1.18 -11.91
C THR A 75 -6.60 -0.64 -13.28
N SER A 76 -5.64 -0.27 -14.15
CA SER A 76 -5.93 0.15 -15.52
C SER A 76 -6.61 -0.95 -16.34
N TYR A 77 -6.23 -2.23 -16.14
CA TYR A 77 -6.95 -3.35 -16.77
C TYR A 77 -8.42 -3.39 -16.30
N LEU A 78 -8.64 -3.27 -14.99
CA LEU A 78 -9.99 -3.29 -14.41
C LEU A 78 -10.83 -2.10 -14.90
N VAL A 79 -10.27 -0.90 -14.97
CA VAL A 79 -10.97 0.29 -15.49
C VAL A 79 -11.33 0.12 -16.95
N LYS A 80 -10.41 -0.40 -17.78
CA LYS A 80 -10.63 -0.60 -19.20
C LYS A 80 -11.72 -1.63 -19.54
N HIS A 81 -11.88 -2.67 -18.71
CA HIS A 81 -12.83 -3.77 -18.95
C HIS A 81 -14.05 -3.70 -18.01
N ALA A 82 -14.23 -2.59 -17.31
CA ALA A 82 -15.28 -2.39 -16.35
C ALA A 82 -16.68 -2.48 -16.99
N PRO A 83 -17.65 -3.13 -16.31
CA PRO A 83 -19.07 -2.99 -16.66
C PRO A 83 -19.56 -1.54 -16.62
N LYS A 84 -18.99 -0.73 -15.71
CA LYS A 84 -19.27 0.69 -15.58
C LYS A 84 -18.04 1.51 -15.94
N ALA A 85 -18.13 2.32 -16.99
CA ALA A 85 -17.05 3.20 -17.40
C ALA A 85 -16.73 4.25 -16.32
N THR A 86 -15.45 4.58 -16.18
CA THR A 86 -14.96 5.69 -15.35
C THR A 86 -13.76 6.37 -16.01
N GLN A 87 -13.26 7.46 -15.41
CA GLN A 87 -12.07 8.14 -15.90
C GLN A 87 -10.81 7.28 -15.68
N PRO A 88 -9.96 7.12 -16.72
CA PRO A 88 -8.68 6.42 -16.60
C PRO A 88 -7.69 7.23 -15.76
N ARG A 89 -6.61 6.58 -15.33
CA ARG A 89 -5.55 7.26 -14.58
C ARG A 89 -4.91 8.41 -15.36
N THR A 90 -4.41 9.39 -14.62
CA THR A 90 -3.60 10.49 -15.12
C THR A 90 -2.20 10.46 -14.51
N ALA A 91 -1.38 11.47 -14.82
CA ALA A 91 -0.06 11.68 -14.20
C ALA A 91 -0.09 11.74 -12.66
N PHE A 92 -1.27 11.95 -12.07
CA PHE A 92 -1.46 11.89 -10.62
C PHE A 92 -1.14 10.51 -10.05
N THR A 93 -1.48 9.42 -10.76
CA THR A 93 -1.15 8.07 -10.31
C THR A 93 0.37 7.90 -10.22
N GLU A 94 1.16 8.38 -11.17
CA GLU A 94 2.62 8.32 -11.05
C GLU A 94 3.13 9.13 -9.84
N LYS A 95 2.54 10.31 -9.57
CA LYS A 95 2.90 11.15 -8.42
C LYS A 95 2.69 10.43 -7.08
N ILE A 96 1.54 9.80 -6.87
CA ILE A 96 1.22 9.16 -5.57
C ILE A 96 2.03 7.87 -5.31
N HIS A 97 2.65 7.31 -6.36
CA HIS A 97 3.56 6.16 -6.28
C HIS A 97 5.04 6.54 -6.20
N GLU A 98 5.38 7.83 -6.10
CA GLU A 98 6.77 8.27 -5.86
C GLU A 98 7.32 7.67 -4.55
N ASP A 99 8.57 7.21 -4.56
CA ASP A 99 9.24 6.64 -3.37
C ASP A 99 9.25 7.60 -2.18
N THR A 100 9.27 8.92 -2.43
CA THR A 100 9.21 9.97 -1.42
C THR A 100 7.87 10.03 -0.69
N LEU A 101 6.85 9.36 -1.22
CA LEU A 101 5.49 9.26 -0.68
C LEU A 101 5.11 7.81 -0.34
N ASP A 102 6.05 6.85 -0.33
CA ASP A 102 5.76 5.43 -0.09
C ASP A 102 4.98 5.21 1.23
N PRO A 103 3.72 4.75 1.15
CA PRO A 103 2.89 4.54 2.33
C PRO A 103 3.29 3.27 3.10
N ASN A 104 4.02 2.33 2.49
CA ASN A 104 4.56 1.15 3.19
C ASN A 104 5.77 1.52 4.04
N PHE A 105 6.67 2.39 3.54
CA PHE A 105 7.73 2.93 4.38
C PHE A 105 7.15 3.76 5.54
N ALA A 106 6.05 4.49 5.34
CA ALA A 106 5.34 5.16 6.43
C ALA A 106 4.91 4.19 7.55
N MET A 107 4.44 2.99 7.21
CA MET A 107 4.10 1.97 8.20
C MET A 107 5.33 1.51 9.00
N LEU A 108 6.48 1.35 8.33
CA LEU A 108 7.68 0.74 8.89
C LEU A 108 8.68 1.72 9.51
N LEU A 109 8.54 3.02 9.29
CA LEU A 109 9.50 4.01 9.77
C LEU A 109 9.43 4.22 11.29
N ALA A 110 10.50 4.73 11.88
CA ALA A 110 10.53 5.28 13.24
C ALA A 110 11.49 6.47 13.28
N ARG A 111 11.17 7.53 14.03
CA ARG A 111 11.93 8.79 14.03
C ARG A 111 12.72 9.04 15.32
N SER A 112 12.53 8.19 16.32
CA SER A 112 13.19 8.27 17.63
C SER A 112 13.26 6.89 18.27
N ASP A 113 14.08 6.74 19.30
CA ASP A 113 14.13 5.49 20.09
C ASP A 113 12.77 5.16 20.69
N THR A 114 12.03 6.14 21.19
CA THR A 114 10.67 5.93 21.73
C THR A 114 9.71 5.39 20.68
N GLU A 115 9.71 5.94 19.46
CA GLU A 115 8.87 5.42 18.38
C GLU A 115 9.28 4.01 17.95
N LEU A 116 10.59 3.75 17.91
CA LEU A 116 11.14 2.45 17.57
C LEU A 116 10.73 1.40 18.60
N GLU A 117 10.87 1.69 19.90
CA GLU A 117 10.45 0.81 21.00
C GLU A 117 8.95 0.49 20.92
N HIS A 118 8.12 1.52 20.73
CA HIS A 118 6.67 1.34 20.58
C HIS A 118 6.32 0.45 19.38
N LYS A 119 6.96 0.66 18.23
CA LYS A 119 6.70 -0.15 17.02
C LYS A 119 7.29 -1.56 17.14
N ALA A 120 8.42 -1.73 17.81
CA ALA A 120 9.03 -3.03 18.08
C ALA A 120 8.16 -3.89 19.01
N ALA A 121 7.51 -3.27 20.00
CA ALA A 121 6.54 -3.93 20.89
C ALA A 121 5.22 -4.28 20.18
N ALA A 122 4.94 -3.62 19.05
CA ALA A 122 3.77 -3.87 18.23
C ALA A 122 4.04 -4.95 17.16
N PHE A 123 3.22 -4.94 16.10
CA PHE A 123 3.31 -5.93 15.02
C PHE A 123 4.57 -5.80 14.16
N THR A 124 5.25 -4.65 14.15
CA THR A 124 6.33 -4.38 13.17
C THR A 124 7.53 -5.31 13.30
N LEU A 125 7.97 -5.63 14.52
CA LEU A 125 9.06 -6.58 14.72
C LEU A 125 8.68 -8.00 14.25
N HIS A 126 7.45 -8.42 14.52
CA HIS A 126 6.94 -9.71 14.06
C HIS A 126 6.85 -9.77 12.53
N PHE A 127 6.34 -8.70 11.91
CA PHE A 127 6.25 -8.56 10.46
C PHE A 127 7.62 -8.64 9.77
N THR A 128 8.62 -7.90 10.26
CA THR A 128 9.96 -7.92 9.66
C THR A 128 10.68 -9.24 9.88
N ARG A 129 10.48 -9.88 11.05
CA ARG A 129 11.05 -11.20 11.35
C ARG A 129 10.46 -12.29 10.47
N ASN A 130 9.14 -12.45 10.43
CA ASN A 130 8.50 -13.50 9.62
C ASN A 130 8.90 -13.39 8.15
N ARG A 131 9.05 -12.16 7.64
CA ARG A 131 9.51 -11.91 6.27
C ARG A 131 10.97 -12.28 6.06
N GLN A 132 11.83 -12.09 7.08
CA GLN A 132 13.22 -12.56 7.03
C GLN A 132 13.26 -14.10 7.02
N ASP A 133 12.51 -14.73 7.91
CA ASP A 133 12.43 -16.19 8.03
C ASP A 133 11.94 -16.82 6.71
N ALA A 134 10.94 -16.22 6.07
CA ALA A 134 10.46 -16.64 4.75
C ALA A 134 11.54 -16.53 3.66
N LEU A 135 12.30 -15.43 3.63
CA LEU A 135 13.39 -15.28 2.66
C LEU A 135 14.48 -16.33 2.88
N GLU A 136 14.86 -16.60 4.13
CA GLU A 136 15.84 -17.62 4.51
C GLU A 136 15.35 -19.04 4.21
N GLN A 137 14.03 -19.28 4.27
CA GLN A 137 13.40 -20.53 3.87
C GLN A 137 13.35 -20.72 2.35
N TYR A 138 13.04 -19.67 1.59
CA TYR A 138 12.82 -19.76 0.14
C TYR A 138 14.11 -19.67 -0.68
N ALA A 139 15.04 -18.79 -0.32
CA ALA A 139 16.26 -18.54 -1.09
C ALA A 139 17.12 -19.81 -1.36
N PRO A 140 17.22 -20.80 -0.45
CA PRO A 140 17.99 -22.02 -0.69
C PRO A 140 17.31 -23.05 -1.60
N GLN A 141 16.03 -22.86 -1.97
CA GLN A 141 15.28 -23.85 -2.75
C GLN A 141 15.82 -23.95 -4.18
N SER A 142 15.73 -25.13 -4.80
CA SER A 142 16.29 -25.36 -6.14
C SER A 142 15.60 -24.51 -7.22
N ASN A 143 14.29 -24.29 -7.11
CA ASN A 143 13.50 -23.43 -8.00
C ASN A 143 13.66 -21.91 -7.70
N ALA A 144 14.35 -21.54 -6.61
CA ALA A 144 14.66 -20.15 -6.28
C ALA A 144 15.87 -19.59 -7.02
N ALA A 145 16.71 -20.46 -7.61
CA ALA A 145 18.00 -20.09 -8.19
C ALA A 145 17.89 -19.01 -9.30
N GLN A 146 16.82 -19.04 -10.10
CA GLN A 146 16.55 -18.03 -11.13
C GLN A 146 16.23 -16.64 -10.56
N HIS A 147 15.75 -16.58 -9.32
CA HIS A 147 15.38 -15.35 -8.61
C HIS A 147 16.48 -14.88 -7.65
N LYS A 148 17.73 -15.36 -7.80
CA LYS A 148 18.84 -15.02 -6.91
C LYS A 148 19.02 -13.50 -6.69
N PRO A 149 18.96 -12.62 -7.72
CA PRO A 149 19.09 -11.19 -7.49
C PRO A 149 18.00 -10.61 -6.58
N PHE A 150 16.78 -11.13 -6.67
CA PHE A 150 15.68 -10.77 -5.78
C PHE A 150 16.00 -11.17 -4.34
N TYR A 151 16.37 -12.43 -4.11
CA TYR A 151 16.65 -12.93 -2.76
C TYR A 151 17.85 -12.24 -2.13
N ASP A 152 18.96 -12.06 -2.86
CA ASP A 152 20.15 -11.37 -2.35
C ASP A 152 19.78 -9.95 -1.86
N SER A 153 19.04 -9.20 -2.68
CA SER A 153 18.60 -7.84 -2.33
C SER A 153 17.62 -7.82 -1.16
N LYS A 154 16.62 -8.71 -1.16
CA LYS A 154 15.59 -8.76 -0.12
C LYS A 154 16.14 -9.23 1.22
N LEU A 155 17.02 -10.24 1.24
CA LEU A 155 17.71 -10.69 2.45
C LEU A 155 18.51 -9.55 3.08
N ALA A 156 19.27 -8.80 2.26
CA ALA A 156 20.05 -7.67 2.74
C ALA A 156 19.14 -6.55 3.30
N ASN A 157 18.13 -6.12 2.53
CA ASN A 157 17.28 -5.00 2.90
C ASN A 157 16.37 -5.31 4.10
N ASN A 158 15.73 -6.48 4.11
CA ASN A 158 14.84 -6.90 5.20
C ASN A 158 15.64 -7.23 6.47
N GLY A 159 16.80 -7.87 6.33
CA GLY A 159 17.71 -8.14 7.45
C GLY A 159 18.24 -6.85 8.09
N ALA A 160 18.58 -5.84 7.28
CA ALA A 160 18.99 -4.53 7.79
C ALA A 160 17.85 -3.82 8.54
N LEU A 161 16.60 -3.93 8.07
CA LEU A 161 15.45 -3.39 8.81
C LEU A 161 15.17 -4.18 10.10
N LEU A 162 15.27 -5.51 10.05
CA LEU A 162 15.06 -6.37 11.20
C LEU A 162 16.08 -6.07 12.31
N SER A 163 17.36 -5.86 11.96
CA SER A 163 18.40 -5.55 12.97
C SER A 163 18.14 -4.23 13.70
N ILE A 164 17.52 -3.24 13.03
CA ILE A 164 17.07 -1.99 13.66
C ILE A 164 16.00 -2.29 14.72
N TYR A 165 14.98 -3.06 14.35
CA TYR A 165 13.88 -3.43 15.25
C TYR A 165 14.27 -4.42 16.36
N GLN A 166 15.34 -5.19 16.18
CA GLN A 166 15.92 -6.06 17.20
C GLN A 166 16.90 -5.33 18.13
N GLY A 167 17.26 -4.08 17.84
CA GLY A 167 18.28 -3.35 18.60
C GLY A 167 19.70 -3.89 18.41
N THR A 168 19.96 -4.60 17.31
CA THR A 168 21.28 -5.19 16.98
C THR A 168 22.01 -4.41 15.88
N ALA A 169 21.34 -3.45 15.23
CA ALA A 169 21.97 -2.53 14.28
C ALA A 169 23.01 -1.62 14.96
N THR A 170 23.97 -1.11 14.18
CA THR A 170 24.92 -0.12 14.69
C THR A 170 24.21 1.21 14.98
N ASP A 171 24.75 2.01 15.89
CA ASP A 171 24.22 3.35 16.15
C ASP A 171 24.20 4.20 14.88
N ARG A 172 25.21 4.06 14.02
CA ARG A 172 25.26 4.76 12.72
C ARG A 172 24.05 4.41 11.85
N ASP A 173 23.74 3.12 11.70
CA ASP A 173 22.64 2.67 10.84
C ASP A 173 21.28 3.06 11.44
N LYS A 174 21.14 2.97 12.77
CA LYS A 174 19.95 3.42 13.48
C LYS A 174 19.69 4.92 13.27
N GLN A 175 20.71 5.76 13.42
CA GLN A 175 20.58 7.19 13.20
C GLN A 175 20.28 7.53 11.73
N ALA A 176 20.89 6.82 10.77
CA ALA A 176 20.58 6.99 9.35
C ALA A 176 19.12 6.60 9.02
N PHE A 177 18.60 5.55 9.67
CA PHE A 177 17.20 5.14 9.56
C PHE A 177 16.25 6.20 10.13
N PHE A 178 16.54 6.77 11.32
CA PHE A 178 15.74 7.85 11.90
C PHE A 178 15.75 9.11 11.05
N GLN A 179 16.89 9.48 10.47
CA GLN A 179 16.99 10.62 9.56
C GLN A 179 16.12 10.41 8.32
N ARG A 180 16.23 9.26 7.65
CA ARG A 180 15.39 8.92 6.49
C ARG A 180 13.90 8.90 6.82
N SER A 181 13.55 8.33 7.97
CA SER A 181 12.18 8.27 8.49
C SER A 181 11.61 9.67 8.73
N THR A 182 12.43 10.58 9.25
CA THR A 182 12.03 11.97 9.52
C THR A 182 11.80 12.74 8.22
N VAL A 183 12.71 12.61 7.26
CA VAL A 183 12.57 13.20 5.92
C VAL A 183 11.31 12.69 5.22
N HIS A 184 11.08 11.37 5.27
CA HIS A 184 9.89 10.76 4.66
C HIS A 184 8.60 11.29 5.29
N TRP A 185 8.54 11.34 6.63
CA TRP A 185 7.36 11.88 7.31
C TRP A 185 7.10 13.35 6.97
N HIS A 186 8.15 14.14 6.82
CA HIS A 186 8.04 15.52 6.36
C HIS A 186 7.48 15.62 4.94
N ASN A 187 7.94 14.76 4.02
CA ASN A 187 7.40 14.71 2.66
C ASN A 187 5.91 14.36 2.64
N LEU A 188 5.48 13.38 3.44
CA LEU A 188 4.07 13.02 3.57
C LEU A 188 3.24 14.18 4.11
N SER A 189 3.72 14.84 5.17
CA SER A 189 3.08 16.00 5.78
C SER A 189 2.90 17.12 4.76
N LYS A 190 3.99 17.50 4.08
CA LYS A 190 3.99 18.52 3.03
C LYS A 190 3.05 18.17 1.89
N PHE A 191 3.10 16.93 1.39
CA PHE A 191 2.23 16.50 0.31
C PHE A 191 0.75 16.65 0.69
N VAL A 192 0.36 16.19 1.88
CA VAL A 192 -1.04 16.27 2.33
C VAL A 192 -1.48 17.71 2.60
N SER A 193 -0.63 18.56 3.16
CA SER A 193 -0.99 19.94 3.52
C SER A 193 -0.90 20.94 2.38
N GLU A 194 0.00 20.73 1.42
CA GLU A 194 0.34 21.73 0.39
C GLU A 194 0.05 21.25 -1.04
N GLU A 195 0.54 20.06 -1.41
CA GLU A 195 0.48 19.60 -2.82
C GLU A 195 -0.90 19.00 -3.15
N LEU A 196 -1.39 18.07 -2.34
CA LEU A 196 -2.64 17.36 -2.57
C LEU A 196 -3.85 18.30 -2.71
N PRO A 197 -4.04 19.35 -1.88
CA PRO A 197 -5.16 20.28 -2.05
C PRO A 197 -5.16 21.02 -3.39
N ALA A 198 -3.97 21.27 -3.96
CA ALA A 198 -3.82 21.92 -5.26
C ALA A 198 -4.04 20.94 -6.44
N LEU A 199 -3.78 19.65 -6.21
CA LEU A 199 -3.98 18.59 -7.20
C LEU A 199 -5.42 18.07 -7.23
N LEU A 200 -6.13 18.11 -6.10
CA LEU A 200 -7.53 17.68 -6.02
C LEU A 200 -8.43 18.54 -6.92
N PRO A 201 -9.37 17.93 -7.65
CA PRO A 201 -10.31 18.66 -8.48
C PRO A 201 -11.30 19.47 -7.62
N ASP A 202 -12.10 20.31 -8.28
CA ASP A 202 -13.21 21.01 -7.61
C ASP A 202 -14.47 20.12 -7.48
N THR A 203 -14.47 18.96 -8.13
CA THR A 203 -15.48 17.89 -7.98
C THR A 203 -15.17 17.01 -6.76
N ALA A 204 -16.07 16.07 -6.45
CA ALA A 204 -15.87 15.15 -5.33
C ALA A 204 -14.66 14.22 -5.53
N PHE A 205 -14.42 13.81 -6.78
CA PHE A 205 -13.40 12.85 -7.18
C PHE A 205 -12.70 13.29 -8.48
N PHE A 206 -11.53 12.74 -8.80
CA PHE A 206 -10.91 12.89 -10.13
C PHE A 206 -11.82 12.35 -11.25
N GLY A 207 -12.65 11.35 -10.95
CA GLY A 207 -13.71 10.86 -11.84
C GLY A 207 -14.95 11.77 -11.97
N GLY A 208 -15.04 12.88 -11.23
CA GLY A 208 -16.20 13.77 -11.18
C GLY A 208 -17.04 13.53 -9.92
N ASP A 209 -18.31 13.16 -10.12
CA ASP A 209 -19.24 12.82 -9.01
C ASP A 209 -19.00 11.40 -8.46
N GLU A 210 -18.31 10.56 -9.22
CA GLU A 210 -17.95 9.19 -8.86
C GLU A 210 -16.44 8.95 -9.01
N PRO A 211 -15.84 7.99 -8.28
CA PRO A 211 -14.41 7.73 -8.34
C PRO A 211 -13.91 7.28 -9.73
N GLY A 212 -12.79 7.87 -10.15
CA GLY A 212 -11.95 7.43 -11.25
C GLY A 212 -10.77 6.58 -10.79
N GLU A 213 -9.91 6.19 -11.73
CA GLU A 213 -8.75 5.35 -11.41
C GLU A 213 -7.80 6.00 -10.39
N ASP A 214 -7.49 7.29 -10.57
CA ASP A 214 -6.64 8.06 -9.66
C ASP A 214 -7.22 8.10 -8.23
N ASP A 215 -8.55 8.09 -8.11
CA ASP A 215 -9.22 8.09 -6.81
C ASP A 215 -9.01 6.77 -6.05
N PHE A 216 -9.02 5.62 -6.72
CA PHE A 216 -8.76 4.35 -6.06
C PHE A 216 -7.35 4.32 -5.46
N HIS A 217 -6.38 4.87 -6.17
CA HIS A 217 -5.00 5.00 -5.71
C HIS A 217 -4.87 5.95 -4.53
N LEU A 218 -5.44 7.16 -4.64
CA LEU A 218 -5.39 8.16 -3.57
C LEU A 218 -6.12 7.70 -2.31
N ALA A 219 -7.29 7.09 -2.46
CA ALA A 219 -8.10 6.62 -1.35
C ALA A 219 -7.35 5.58 -0.50
N ALA A 220 -6.75 4.59 -1.16
CA ALA A 220 -5.97 3.57 -0.48
C ALA A 220 -4.71 4.16 0.18
N TRP A 221 -4.02 5.06 -0.51
CA TRP A 221 -2.86 5.76 0.04
C TRP A 221 -3.23 6.58 1.29
N LEU A 222 -4.29 7.40 1.23
CA LEU A 222 -4.76 8.20 2.35
C LEU A 222 -5.21 7.33 3.52
N ALA A 223 -5.90 6.22 3.26
CA ALA A 223 -6.25 5.22 4.27
C ALA A 223 -5.02 4.73 5.03
N ARG A 224 -3.92 4.40 4.32
CA ARG A 224 -2.67 3.98 4.96
C ARG A 224 -2.05 5.08 5.81
N ILE A 225 -2.01 6.32 5.30
CA ILE A 225 -1.41 7.43 6.08
C ILE A 225 -2.26 7.73 7.32
N ALA A 226 -3.58 7.69 7.21
CA ALA A 226 -4.48 7.86 8.36
C ALA A 226 -4.29 6.73 9.39
N PHE A 227 -4.19 5.47 8.95
CA PHE A 227 -3.89 4.32 9.81
C PHE A 227 -2.58 4.51 10.58
N VAL A 228 -1.50 4.86 9.86
CA VAL A 228 -0.18 5.07 10.47
C VAL A 228 -0.18 6.27 11.44
N ALA A 229 -1.03 7.26 11.21
CA ALA A 229 -1.27 8.36 12.12
C ALA A 229 -2.17 8.01 13.34
N GLY A 230 -2.64 6.76 13.43
CA GLY A 230 -3.47 6.23 14.52
C GLY A 230 -4.97 6.44 14.34
N GLY A 231 -5.45 6.63 13.12
CA GLY A 231 -6.87 6.83 12.78
C GLY A 231 -7.57 5.57 12.29
N GLY A 232 -8.89 5.52 12.49
CA GLY A 232 -9.81 4.56 11.90
C GLY A 232 -10.42 5.03 10.59
N SER A 233 -11.30 4.20 10.03
CA SER A 233 -11.86 4.37 8.68
C SER A 233 -12.99 5.39 8.60
N GLU A 234 -13.36 6.00 9.72
CA GLU A 234 -14.45 6.96 9.88
C GLU A 234 -13.96 8.41 9.97
N GLN A 235 -14.71 9.29 10.65
CA GLN A 235 -14.35 10.71 10.81
C GLN A 235 -13.10 10.91 11.68
N ASP A 236 -12.72 9.90 12.46
CA ASP A 236 -11.51 9.90 13.26
C ASP A 236 -10.23 9.88 12.40
N GLY A 237 -10.31 9.36 11.16
CA GLY A 237 -9.20 9.41 10.20
C GLY A 237 -8.72 10.83 9.89
N VAL A 238 -9.63 11.80 9.72
CA VAL A 238 -9.27 13.22 9.51
C VAL A 238 -8.50 13.78 10.70
N ARG A 239 -9.00 13.54 11.92
CA ARG A 239 -8.35 14.01 13.15
C ARG A 239 -6.98 13.35 13.34
N ALA A 240 -6.85 12.08 12.97
CA ALA A 240 -5.59 11.37 13.02
C ALA A 240 -4.59 11.95 12.03
N LEU A 241 -4.99 12.24 10.79
CA LEU A 241 -4.13 12.91 9.80
C LEU A 241 -3.61 14.25 10.31
N GLU A 242 -4.49 15.12 10.84
CA GLU A 242 -4.08 16.41 11.40
C GLU A 242 -3.06 16.24 12.54
N LYS A 243 -3.40 15.40 13.51
CA LYS A 243 -2.56 15.17 14.69
C LYS A 243 -1.23 14.50 14.34
N GLY A 244 -1.26 13.44 13.53
CA GLY A 244 -0.10 12.62 13.21
C GLY A 244 0.88 13.33 12.27
N LEU A 245 0.36 14.05 11.28
CA LEU A 245 1.20 14.82 10.34
C LEU A 245 1.60 16.19 10.90
N GLY A 246 0.98 16.64 12.00
CA GLY A 246 1.24 17.94 12.61
C GLY A 246 0.76 19.11 11.74
N ILE A 247 -0.36 18.92 11.04
CA ILE A 247 -0.90 19.87 10.06
C ILE A 247 -2.34 20.25 10.39
N LYS A 248 -2.81 21.34 9.79
CA LYS A 248 -4.24 21.62 9.63
C LYS A 248 -4.68 21.09 8.28
N LEU A 249 -5.67 20.19 8.25
CA LEU A 249 -6.07 19.58 6.99
C LEU A 249 -6.88 20.58 6.15
N HIS A 250 -6.53 20.68 4.87
CA HIS A 250 -7.26 21.56 3.96
C HIS A 250 -8.70 21.05 3.76
N PRO A 251 -9.74 21.92 3.72
CA PRO A 251 -11.13 21.48 3.59
C PRO A 251 -11.41 20.58 2.38
N LYS A 252 -10.70 20.77 1.27
CA LYS A 252 -10.79 19.87 0.10
C LYS A 252 -10.41 18.43 0.43
N VAL A 253 -9.34 18.21 1.19
CA VAL A 253 -8.89 16.86 1.57
C VAL A 253 -9.86 16.24 2.58
N SER A 254 -10.38 17.03 3.52
CA SER A 254 -11.43 16.57 4.45
C SER A 254 -12.73 16.18 3.72
N ALA A 255 -13.14 16.96 2.72
CA ALA A 255 -14.30 16.68 1.88
C ALA A 255 -14.10 15.41 1.05
N TYR A 256 -12.91 15.24 0.46
CA TYR A 256 -12.52 14.04 -0.27
C TYR A 256 -12.61 12.78 0.59
N TRP A 257 -12.05 12.82 1.81
CA TRP A 257 -12.16 11.72 2.77
C TRP A 257 -13.62 11.41 3.11
N GLY A 258 -14.42 12.45 3.38
CA GLY A 258 -15.85 12.30 3.68
C GLY A 258 -16.63 11.67 2.53
N ALA A 259 -16.31 12.03 1.28
CA ALA A 259 -16.93 11.47 0.09
C ALA A 259 -16.64 9.96 -0.04
N TRP A 260 -15.40 9.52 0.25
CA TRP A 260 -15.05 8.10 0.28
C TRP A 260 -15.69 7.34 1.45
N ASN A 261 -15.63 7.88 2.66
CA ASN A 261 -16.18 7.25 3.86
C ASN A 261 -17.69 6.94 3.73
N ALA A 262 -18.43 7.77 2.99
CA ALA A 262 -19.85 7.56 2.73
C ALA A 262 -20.13 6.35 1.82
N ARG A 263 -19.16 5.90 1.02
CA ARG A 263 -19.34 4.86 0.00
C ARG A 263 -19.43 3.47 0.61
N LYS A 264 -20.29 2.64 0.01
CA LYS A 264 -20.43 1.22 0.39
C LYS A 264 -19.14 0.44 0.16
N SER A 265 -18.46 0.69 -0.96
CA SER A 265 -17.17 0.05 -1.29
C SER A 265 -16.10 0.28 -0.22
N TRP A 266 -15.95 1.51 0.26
CA TRP A 266 -15.03 1.87 1.34
C TRP A 266 -15.32 1.08 2.61
N LYS A 267 -16.60 1.04 3.01
CA LYS A 267 -17.03 0.30 4.21
C LYS A 267 -16.78 -1.20 4.09
N GLU A 268 -16.87 -1.76 2.89
CA GLU A 268 -16.58 -3.18 2.64
C GLU A 268 -15.08 -3.47 2.64
N VAL A 269 -14.27 -2.66 1.96
CA VAL A 269 -12.81 -2.83 1.88
C VAL A 269 -12.16 -2.62 3.26
N TYR A 270 -12.64 -1.64 4.03
CA TYR A 270 -12.12 -1.32 5.36
C TYR A 270 -13.03 -1.79 6.50
N ALA A 271 -13.82 -2.84 6.26
CA ALA A 271 -14.73 -3.42 7.26
C ALA A 271 -14.00 -3.89 8.53
N GLN A 272 -12.74 -4.29 8.39
CA GLN A 272 -11.87 -4.74 9.50
C GLN A 272 -10.96 -3.61 10.03
N GLY A 273 -11.24 -2.36 9.64
CA GLY A 273 -10.42 -1.20 9.95
C GLY A 273 -9.48 -0.82 8.80
N LEU A 274 -8.88 0.36 8.94
CA LEU A 274 -7.78 0.76 8.06
C LEU A 274 -6.57 -0.11 8.33
N HIS A 275 -5.75 -0.28 7.30
CA HIS A 275 -4.58 -1.12 7.34
C HIS A 275 -3.44 -0.48 6.59
#